data_AF-A0A1J4TPW7-F1
#
_entry.id   AF-A0A1J4TPW7-F1
#
_cell.length_a   1.000
_cell.length_b   1.000
_cell.length_c   1.000
_cell.angle_alpha   90.00
_cell.angle_beta   90.00
_cell.angle_gamma   90.00
#
_symmetry.space_group_name_H-M   'P 1'
#
loop_
_entity.id
_entity.type
_entity.pdbx_description
1 polymer ?
#
loop_
_entity_poly.entity_id
_entity_poly.type
_entity_poly.pdbx_seq_one_letter_code
_entity_poly.pdbx_strand_id
1 'polypeptide(L)'
;MTFKLINPYHQPVPISNLVFHGVFQTQKQQITADIPLKINLKKTDILQALKTYKVSCKFKIPNDLEPTSSTFRIGLGFEGTVVKINF
;
A
#
# COMPACT_ATOMS: atom_id res chain seq x y z
N MET A 1 4.49 10.32 2.44
CA MET A 1 4.92 9.30 3.42
C MET A 1 5.95 8.39 2.78
N THR A 2 6.89 7.84 3.55
CA THR A 2 7.93 6.93 3.04
C THR A 2 7.95 5.66 3.86
N PHE A 3 8.03 4.50 3.21
CA PHE A 3 8.11 3.19 3.86
C PHE A 3 9.11 2.28 3.13
N LYS A 4 9.49 1.18 3.80
CA LYS A 4 10.35 0.15 3.21
C LYS A 4 9.48 -0.97 2.65
N LEU A 5 9.74 -1.35 1.41
CA LEU A 5 9.13 -2.50 0.75
C LEU A 5 10.20 -3.58 0.57
N ILE A 6 9.88 -4.81 0.97
CA ILE A 6 10.77 -5.96 0.83
C ILE A 6 9.97 -7.03 0.08
N ASN A 7 10.57 -7.61 -0.97
CA ASN A 7 10.02 -8.80 -1.60
C ASN A 7 10.42 -10.03 -0.76
N PRO A 8 9.49 -10.70 -0.06
CA PRO A 8 9.81 -11.85 0.76
C PRO A 8 10.01 -13.13 -0.06
N TYR A 9 9.59 -13.16 -1.32
CA TYR A 9 9.70 -14.33 -2.17
C TYR A 9 11.14 -14.53 -2.66
N HIS A 10 11.51 -15.78 -2.89
CA HIS A 10 12.79 -16.13 -3.50
C HIS A 10 12.89 -15.76 -4.98
N GLN A 11 11.75 -15.46 -5.63
CA GLN A 11 11.66 -15.06 -7.03
C GLN A 11 11.40 -13.56 -7.19
N PRO A 12 11.85 -12.93 -8.31
CA PRO A 12 11.53 -11.55 -8.60
C PRO A 12 10.02 -11.32 -8.79
N VAL A 13 9.50 -10.18 -8.33
CA VAL A 13 8.09 -9.79 -8.48
C VAL A 13 7.99 -8.50 -9.31
N PRO A 14 7.29 -8.50 -10.47
CA PRO A 14 7.02 -7.29 -11.22
C PRO A 14 6.14 -6.32 -10.43
N ILE A 15 6.50 -5.03 -10.39
CA ILE A 15 5.65 -3.99 -9.77
C ILE A 15 4.29 -3.91 -10.44
N SER A 16 4.19 -4.22 -11.73
CA SER A 16 2.93 -4.27 -12.47
C SER A 16 1.89 -5.19 -11.83
N ASN A 17 2.29 -6.17 -11.02
CA ASN A 17 1.39 -7.13 -10.38
C ASN A 17 0.93 -6.69 -8.99
N LEU A 18 1.36 -5.51 -8.54
CA LEU A 18 1.09 -4.98 -7.21
C LEU A 18 0.20 -3.76 -7.30
N VAL A 19 -0.77 -3.70 -6.39
CA VAL A 19 -1.62 -2.51 -6.21
C VAL A 19 -1.43 -2.00 -4.79
N PHE A 20 -1.19 -0.69 -4.68
CA PHE A 20 -0.96 -0.03 -3.40
C PHE A 20 -2.20 0.75 -3.02
N HIS A 21 -2.75 0.43 -1.85
CA HIS A 21 -3.93 1.06 -1.31
C HIS A 21 -3.65 1.67 0.05
N GLY A 22 -4.26 2.81 0.31
CA GLY A 22 -4.32 3.43 1.62
C GLY A 22 -5.74 3.36 2.12
N VAL A 23 -5.93 3.07 3.40
CA VAL A 23 -7.24 3.05 4.05
C VAL A 23 -7.25 4.00 5.23
N PHE A 24 -8.35 4.74 5.37
CA PHE A 24 -8.64 5.49 6.58
C PHE A 24 -9.56 4.67 7.48
N GLN A 25 -9.27 4.66 8.77
CA GLN A 25 -10.06 3.97 9.78
C GLN A 25 -10.36 4.88 10.96
N THR A 26 -11.52 4.69 11.58
CA THR A 26 -11.87 5.33 12.86
C THR A 26 -11.41 4.47 14.04
N GLN A 27 -11.64 4.95 15.26
CA GLN A 27 -11.34 4.21 16.50
C GLN A 27 -11.98 2.80 16.57
N LYS A 28 -13.08 2.56 15.84
CA LYS A 28 -13.75 1.24 15.75
C LYS A 28 -13.15 0.31 14.68
N GLN A 29 -12.01 0.67 14.09
CA GLN A 29 -11.32 -0.10 13.02
C GLN A 29 -12.12 -0.27 11.72
N GLN A 30 -13.25 0.41 11.56
CA GLN A 30 -14.02 0.42 10.33
C GLN A 30 -13.31 1.24 9.27
N ILE A 31 -13.17 0.68 8.06
CA ILE A 31 -12.65 1.41 6.89
C ILE A 31 -13.70 2.43 6.46
N THR A 32 -13.33 3.71 6.45
CA THR A 32 -14.20 4.80 6.03
C THR A 32 -13.88 5.28 4.62
N ALA A 33 -12.65 5.09 4.15
CA ALA A 33 -12.26 5.40 2.78
C ALA A 33 -11.09 4.51 2.34
N ASP A 34 -11.12 4.08 1.08
CA ASP A 34 -10.01 3.45 0.34
C ASP A 34 -9.52 4.42 -0.73
N ILE A 35 -8.20 4.61 -0.80
CA ILE A 35 -7.56 5.46 -1.78
C ILE A 35 -6.42 4.72 -2.50
N PRO A 36 -6.40 4.73 -3.85
CA PRO A 36 -5.26 4.22 -4.58
C PRO A 36 -4.03 5.10 -4.34
N LEU A 37 -2.90 4.46 -4.03
CA LEU A 37 -1.66 5.17 -3.73
C LEU A 37 -0.76 5.26 -4.96
N LYS A 38 -0.32 6.48 -5.26
CA LYS A 38 0.75 6.71 -6.23
C LYS A 38 2.09 6.58 -5.51
N ILE A 39 2.87 5.57 -5.90
CA ILE A 39 4.22 5.32 -5.41
C ILE A 39 5.28 5.80 -6.41
N ASN A 40 6.50 6.01 -5.94
CA ASN A 40 7.65 6.45 -6.74
C ASN A 40 8.41 5.30 -7.45
N LEU A 41 7.75 4.16 -7.69
CA LEU A 41 8.28 3.06 -8.49
C LEU A 41 7.58 3.03 -9.85
N LYS A 42 8.30 2.65 -10.90
CA LYS A 42 7.73 2.51 -12.25
C LYS A 42 7.08 1.14 -12.37
N LYS A 43 6.01 1.04 -13.19
CA LYS A 43 5.35 -0.26 -13.47
C LYS A 43 6.30 -1.30 -14.10
N THR A 44 7.37 -0.84 -14.75
CA THR A 44 8.42 -1.68 -15.35
C THR A 44 9.46 -2.17 -14.35
N ASP A 45 9.44 -1.67 -13.10
CA ASP A 45 10.41 -2.08 -12.09
C ASP A 45 10.12 -3.52 -11.63
N ILE A 46 11.18 -4.26 -11.33
CA ILE A 46 11.11 -5.63 -10.81
C ILE A 46 11.72 -5.65 -9.41
N LEU A 47 10.94 -6.11 -8.43
CA LEU A 47 11.36 -6.30 -7.05
C LEU A 47 12.18 -7.59 -6.93
N GLN A 48 13.49 -7.44 -6.72
CA GLN A 48 14.40 -8.55 -6.50
C GLN A 48 14.18 -9.16 -5.12
N ALA A 49 14.38 -10.48 -5.02
CA ALA A 49 14.27 -11.22 -3.77
C ALA A 49 15.18 -10.62 -2.68
N LEU A 50 14.67 -10.49 -1.46
CA LEU A 50 15.40 -10.00 -0.27
C LEU A 50 15.99 -8.58 -0.38
N LYS A 51 15.72 -7.86 -1.49
CA LYS A 51 16.13 -6.48 -1.65
C LYS A 51 15.12 -5.53 -1.00
N THR A 52 15.63 -4.57 -0.25
CA THR A 52 14.82 -3.51 0.36
C THR A 52 14.73 -2.30 -0.57
N TYR A 53 13.51 -1.81 -0.79
CA TYR A 53 13.21 -0.64 -1.59
C TYR A 53 12.63 0.47 -0.71
N LYS A 54 13.13 1.69 -0.88
CA LYS A 54 12.57 2.88 -0.22
C LYS A 54 11.46 3.45 -1.10
N VAL A 55 10.22 3.31 -0.66
CA VAL A 55 9.03 3.71 -1.41
C VAL A 55 8.43 4.95 -0.78
N SER A 56 8.28 5.98 -1.60
CA SER A 56 7.61 7.23 -1.25
C SER A 56 6.25 7.26 -1.93
N CYS A 57 5.21 7.60 -1.17
CA CYS A 57 3.86 7.79 -1.71
C CYS A 57 3.29 9.16 -1.35
N LYS A 58 2.40 9.64 -2.22
CA LYS A 58 1.56 10.81 -2.01
C LYS A 58 0.10 10.40 -2.19
N PHE A 59 -0.76 10.94 -1.33
CA PHE A 59 -2.20 10.79 -1.42
C PHE A 59 -2.90 12.09 -1.05
N LYS A 60 -4.17 12.18 -1.45
CA LYS A 60 -5.08 13.23 -1.00
C LYS A 60 -6.00 12.62 0.05
N ILE A 61 -6.22 13.35 1.14
CA ILE A 61 -7.19 12.96 2.17
C ILE A 61 -8.59 13.16 1.56
N PRO A 62 -9.46 12.14 1.58
CA PRO A 62 -10.87 12.27 1.19
C PRO A 62 -11.61 13.35 1.99
N ASN A 63 -12.52 14.08 1.35
CA ASN A 63 -13.24 15.21 1.97
C ASN A 63 -14.34 14.76 2.94
N ASP A 64 -14.76 13.50 2.85
CA ASP A 64 -15.79 12.83 3.65
C ASP A 64 -15.25 12.23 4.95
N LEU A 65 -13.96 12.38 5.23
CA LEU A 65 -13.37 11.98 6.50
C LEU A 65 -13.64 13.00 7.59
N GLU A 66 -14.21 12.54 8.70
CA GLU A 66 -14.35 13.37 9.89
C GLU A 66 -12.96 13.78 10.44
N PRO A 67 -12.72 15.08 10.72
CA PRO A 67 -11.39 15.59 11.04
C PRO A 67 -10.76 15.06 12.34
N THR A 68 -11.54 14.46 13.24
CA THR A 68 -11.17 14.38 14.65
C THR A 68 -10.65 13.02 15.12
N SER A 69 -10.73 11.93 14.34
CA SER A 69 -10.17 10.64 14.81
C SER A 69 -9.90 9.57 13.73
N SER A 70 -9.34 9.98 12.58
CA SER A 70 -9.00 9.03 11.52
C SER A 70 -7.51 8.63 11.56
N THR A 71 -7.24 7.32 11.57
CA THR A 71 -5.90 6.76 11.38
C THR A 71 -5.75 6.33 9.92
N PHE A 72 -4.64 6.71 9.29
CA PHE A 72 -4.29 6.27 7.94
C PHE A 72 -3.41 5.02 8.00
N ARG A 73 -3.78 3.96 7.27
CA ARG A 73 -3.00 2.73 7.14
C ARG A 73 -2.71 2.45 5.67
N ILE A 74 -1.54 1.87 5.39
CA ILE A 74 -1.16 1.44 4.03
C ILE A 74 -1.18 -0.08 3.99
N GLY A 75 -1.83 -0.61 2.96
CA GLY A 75 -1.85 -2.04 2.64
C GLY A 75 -1.23 -2.31 1.26
N LEU A 76 -0.83 -3.57 1.05
CA LEU A 76 -0.32 -4.07 -0.23
C LEU A 76 -1.23 -5.23 -0.68
N GLY A 77 -1.70 -5.18 -1.92
CA GLY A 77 -2.44 -6.26 -2.57
C GLY A 77 -1.76 -6.72 -3.86
N PHE A 78 -2.07 -7.93 -4.30
CA PHE A 78 -1.62 -8.48 -5.58
C PHE A 78 -2.78 -8.45 -6.58
N GLU A 79 -2.52 -7.97 -7.79
CA GLU A 79 -3.50 -7.97 -8.87
C GLU A 79 -3.68 -9.44 -9.34
N GLY A 80 -4.88 -10.00 -9.14
CA GLY A 80 -5.23 -11.37 -9.54
C GLY A 80 -5.43 -12.39 -8.40
N THR A 81 -4.96 -12.11 -7.18
CA THR A 81 -5.23 -12.94 -6.00
C THR A 81 -5.22 -12.06 -4.75
N VAL A 82 -6.34 -11.99 -4.03
CA VAL A 82 -6.38 -11.36 -2.71
C VAL A 82 -5.53 -12.19 -1.77
N VAL A 83 -4.23 -11.88 -1.66
CA VAL A 83 -3.38 -12.44 -0.61
C VAL A 83 -3.79 -11.73 0.69
N LYS A 84 -4.61 -12.38 1.50
CA LYS A 84 -4.84 -11.96 2.89
C LYS A 84 -3.50 -12.02 3.62
N ILE A 85 -2.89 -10.86 3.86
CA ILE A 85 -1.78 -10.73 4.80
C ILE A 85 -2.43 -10.62 6.19
N ASN A 86 -2.46 -11.73 6.92
CA ASN A 86 -2.81 -11.70 8.34
C ASN A 86 -1.58 -11.19 9.11
N PHE A 87 -1.78 -10.14 9.91
CA PHE A 87 -0.82 -9.66 10.90
C PHE A 87 -0.94 -10.48 12.19
#